data_AF-A0A7C5CJ96-F1
#
_entry.id   AF-A0A7C5CJ96-F1
#
_cell.length_a   1.000
_cell.length_b   1.000
_cell.length_c   1.000
_cell.angle_alpha   90.00
_cell.angle_beta   90.00
_cell.angle_gamma   90.00
#
_symmetry.space_group_name_H-M   'P 1'
#
loop_
_entity.id
_entity.type
_entity.pdbx_description
1 polymer ?
#
loop_
_entity_poly.entity_id
_entity_poly.type
_entity_poly.pdbx_seq_one_letter_code
_entity_poly.pdbx_strand_id
1 'polypeptide(L)'
;MEIARAAHEISVRTLLMSFSPESDNPRMPEEIIASISSVDCIILVSKRSLTFSPDIVRAVKDGKRVASCPRVTKGMFVRALSVDLRGLSSDTRNVAERLTTSSEALIASGHNSEAFFEIRSRRAVYVDGLAREPSTMTIVPGGIVGIAPVEGSSYGELIINGSISHLGLLRRPIKVTIEGGEIVDISGGHDAKRLERLLKSYEDKNMYKIAEIGVGVHPLMRIRGNATEDESSRGTIVIGLGENVGHLGGNIVASDHVDLFLKSGSMFLDGRPLVINGELLVGDLYEKGRGR
;
A
#
# COMPACT_ATOMS: atom_id res chain seq x y z
N MET A 1 24.26 -1.58 8.95
CA MET A 1 25.68 -1.80 8.58
C MET A 1 25.88 -2.02 7.09
N GLU A 2 25.23 -3.02 6.46
CA GLU A 2 25.45 -3.34 5.03
C GLU A 2 25.18 -2.17 4.08
N ILE A 3 24.10 -1.41 4.28
CA ILE A 3 23.77 -0.22 3.46
C ILE A 3 24.87 0.85 3.58
N ALA A 4 25.35 1.13 4.79
CA ALA A 4 26.41 2.11 5.01
C ALA A 4 27.73 1.68 4.37
N ARG A 5 28.02 0.37 4.36
CA ARG A 5 29.19 -0.17 3.65
C ARG A 5 29.06 0.02 2.14
N ALA A 6 27.91 -0.32 1.56
CA ALA A 6 27.65 -0.12 0.14
C ALA A 6 27.75 1.36 -0.27
N ALA A 7 27.26 2.28 0.57
CA ALA A 7 27.42 3.71 0.35
C ALA A 7 28.90 4.15 0.38
N HIS A 8 29.69 3.62 1.32
CA HIS A 8 31.12 3.90 1.38
C HIS A 8 31.88 3.36 0.16
N GLU A 9 31.52 2.18 -0.35
CA GLU A 9 32.10 1.58 -1.56
C GLU A 9 31.90 2.45 -2.82
N ILE A 10 30.87 3.30 -2.84
CA ILE A 10 30.62 4.29 -3.90
C ILE A 10 31.03 5.71 -3.50
N SER A 11 31.90 5.86 -2.50
CA SER A 11 32.46 7.14 -2.03
C SER A 11 31.42 8.15 -1.51
N VAL A 12 30.28 7.68 -1.00
CA VAL A 12 29.26 8.54 -0.37
C VAL A 12 29.59 8.74 1.11
N ARG A 13 29.69 10.01 1.54
CA ARG A 13 29.78 10.37 2.96
C ARG A 13 28.53 9.87 3.67
N THR A 14 28.71 9.01 4.66
CA THR A 14 27.59 8.31 5.31
C THR A 14 27.56 8.58 6.80
N LEU A 15 26.38 8.93 7.31
CA LEU A 15 26.08 8.95 8.74
C LEU A 15 25.22 7.71 9.05
N LEU A 16 25.62 6.93 10.05
CA LEU A 16 24.81 5.83 10.55
C LEU A 16 24.36 6.14 11.97
N MET A 17 23.05 6.23 12.16
CA MET A 17 22.43 6.50 13.46
C MET A 17 21.36 5.45 13.72
N SER A 18 21.14 5.12 14.99
CA SER A 18 20.15 4.12 15.41
C SER A 18 19.46 4.56 16.69
N PHE A 19 18.15 4.35 16.75
CA PHE A 19 17.33 4.55 17.95
C PHE A 19 16.19 3.54 17.97
N SER A 20 15.50 3.43 19.10
CA SER A 20 14.38 2.51 19.29
C SER A 20 13.07 3.30 19.38
N PRO A 21 12.24 3.32 18.32
CA PRO A 21 10.95 4.04 18.36
C PRO A 21 9.92 3.31 19.23
N GLU A 22 9.20 4.06 20.07
CA GLU A 22 8.16 3.53 20.96
C GLU A 22 6.86 3.19 20.19
N SER A 23 6.50 4.01 19.21
CA SER A 23 5.31 3.91 18.36
C SER A 23 5.64 4.06 16.86
N ASP A 24 4.63 3.95 15.99
CA ASP A 24 4.78 4.28 14.57
C ASP A 24 4.76 5.81 14.37
N ASN A 25 5.57 6.29 13.44
CA ASN A 25 5.76 7.69 13.08
C ASN A 25 6.01 8.65 14.27
N PRO A 26 6.83 8.29 15.28
CA PRO A 26 7.11 9.18 16.40
C PRO A 26 8.01 10.33 15.94
N ARG A 27 8.10 11.37 16.78
CA ARG A 27 9.19 12.34 16.68
C ARG A 27 10.53 11.64 16.94
N MET A 28 11.56 11.99 16.16
CA MET A 28 12.90 11.41 16.30
C MET A 28 13.70 12.07 17.43
N PRO A 29 14.74 11.41 17.98
CA PRO A 29 15.70 12.05 18.90
C PRO A 29 16.35 13.30 18.29
N GLU A 30 16.61 14.31 19.13
CA GLU A 30 17.12 15.63 18.68
C GLU A 30 18.45 15.52 17.91
N GLU A 31 19.32 14.57 18.28
CA GLU A 31 20.59 14.34 17.62
C GLU A 31 20.39 13.84 16.18
N ILE A 32 19.38 13.00 15.97
CA ILE A 32 19.02 12.52 14.62
C ILE A 32 18.41 13.67 13.83
N ILE A 33 17.51 14.44 14.43
CA ILE A 33 16.89 15.61 13.77
C ILE A 33 17.96 16.60 13.32
N ALA A 34 18.93 16.92 14.18
CA ALA A 34 20.01 17.85 13.84
C ALA A 34 20.84 17.36 12.64
N SER A 35 21.05 16.04 12.53
CA SER A 35 21.84 15.44 11.45
C SER A 35 21.17 15.56 10.06
N ILE A 36 19.84 15.64 9.99
CA ILE A 36 19.07 15.70 8.73
C ILE A 36 19.54 16.86 7.85
N SER A 37 19.85 18.01 8.45
CA SER A 37 20.32 19.20 7.73
C SER A 37 21.59 18.93 6.90
N SER A 38 22.44 18.02 7.35
CA SER A 38 23.78 17.74 6.81
C SER A 38 23.85 16.66 5.71
N VAL A 39 22.71 16.07 5.34
CA VAL A 39 22.63 14.98 4.35
C VAL A 39 21.69 15.31 3.21
N ASP A 40 21.87 14.70 2.04
CA ASP A 40 20.96 14.87 0.88
C ASP A 40 19.91 13.74 0.79
N CYS A 41 20.24 12.57 1.33
CA CYS A 41 19.45 11.35 1.28
C CYS A 41 19.33 10.71 2.65
N ILE A 42 18.15 10.14 2.93
CA ILE A 42 17.85 9.42 4.16
C ILE A 42 17.31 8.05 3.78
N ILE A 43 17.89 6.99 4.36
CA ILE A 43 17.36 5.63 4.24
C ILE A 43 16.91 5.19 5.63
N LEU A 44 15.61 4.95 5.78
CA LEU A 44 15.02 4.49 7.03
C LEU A 44 14.85 2.98 6.95
N VAL A 45 15.50 2.25 7.85
CA VAL A 45 15.37 0.79 7.97
C VAL A 45 14.90 0.50 9.38
N SER A 46 13.62 0.15 9.53
CA SER A 46 12.98 0.17 10.85
C SER A 46 11.98 -0.96 11.03
N LYS A 47 11.85 -1.44 12.28
CA LYS A 47 10.81 -2.41 12.66
C LYS A 47 9.42 -1.79 12.76
N ARG A 48 9.36 -0.48 13.03
CA ARG A 48 8.15 0.37 13.03
C ARG A 48 8.16 1.27 11.82
N SER A 49 7.02 1.80 11.41
CA SER A 49 7.00 2.82 10.36
C SER A 49 7.58 4.13 10.89
N LEU A 50 8.49 4.74 10.14
CA LEU A 50 9.00 6.10 10.35
C LEU A 50 8.70 7.00 9.14
N THR A 51 7.99 6.46 8.14
CA THR A 51 7.75 7.07 6.83
C THR A 51 7.11 8.46 6.96
N PHE A 52 6.17 8.60 7.89
CA PHE A 52 5.39 9.82 8.06
C PHE A 52 5.68 10.50 9.40
N SER A 53 6.81 10.19 10.05
CA SER A 53 7.28 10.97 11.20
C SER A 53 7.36 12.45 10.83
N PRO A 54 6.97 13.39 11.73
CA PRO A 54 6.96 14.82 11.43
C PRO A 54 8.31 15.34 10.89
N ASP A 55 9.41 14.79 11.40
CA ASP A 55 10.77 15.13 11.01
C ASP A 55 11.10 14.69 9.58
N ILE A 56 10.59 13.55 9.14
CA ILE A 56 10.78 13.03 7.78
C ILE A 56 9.91 13.79 6.79
N VAL A 57 8.66 14.08 7.14
CA VAL A 57 7.78 14.93 6.33
C VAL A 57 8.42 16.31 6.12
N ARG A 58 9.00 16.90 7.18
CA ARG A 58 9.75 18.16 7.09
C ARG A 58 11.02 18.00 6.24
N ALA A 59 11.79 16.94 6.42
CA ALA A 59 13.00 16.69 5.62
C ALA A 59 12.67 16.64 4.11
N VAL A 60 11.60 15.96 3.73
CA VAL A 60 11.15 15.92 2.33
C VAL A 60 10.78 17.33 1.84
N LYS A 61 10.04 18.11 2.63
CA LYS A 61 9.74 19.52 2.30
C LYS A 61 11.00 20.39 2.16
N ASP A 62 12.04 20.10 2.94
CA ASP A 62 13.32 20.80 2.91
C ASP A 62 14.29 20.30 1.81
N GLY A 63 13.77 19.55 0.83
CA GLY A 63 14.55 19.11 -0.35
C GLY A 63 15.21 17.75 -0.22
N LYS A 64 15.10 17.07 0.93
CA LYS A 64 15.75 15.77 1.14
C LYS A 64 15.06 14.66 0.36
N ARG A 65 15.82 13.63 0.00
CA ARG A 65 15.32 12.40 -0.64
C ARG A 65 15.22 11.30 0.40
N VAL A 66 14.09 10.59 0.44
CA VAL A 66 13.84 9.57 1.48
C VAL A 66 13.46 8.23 0.88
N ALA A 67 14.16 7.16 1.28
CA ALA A 67 13.73 5.79 1.05
C ALA A 67 13.37 5.16 2.39
N SER A 68 12.07 4.94 2.63
CA SER A 68 11.57 4.33 3.86
C SER A 68 11.36 2.82 3.67
N CYS A 69 11.86 2.02 4.61
CA CYS A 69 11.74 0.57 4.59
C CYS A 69 11.06 0.11 5.90
N PRO A 70 9.75 0.38 6.06
CA PRO A 70 9.04 0.07 7.29
C PRO A 70 8.84 -1.43 7.43
N ARG A 71 8.93 -1.93 8.67
CA ARG A 71 8.70 -3.34 9.02
C ARG A 71 9.52 -4.32 8.18
N VAL A 72 10.72 -3.88 7.77
CA VAL A 72 11.51 -4.59 6.77
C VAL A 72 12.32 -5.74 7.35
N THR A 73 12.31 -6.89 6.67
CA THR A 73 13.23 -7.99 6.94
C THR A 73 14.37 -7.97 5.93
N LYS A 74 15.55 -8.51 6.29
CA LYS A 74 16.68 -8.60 5.35
C LYS A 74 16.30 -9.31 4.06
N GLY A 75 15.56 -10.42 4.17
CA GLY A 75 15.10 -11.18 3.00
C GLY A 75 14.15 -10.38 2.11
N MET A 76 13.21 -9.63 2.69
CA MET A 76 12.33 -8.75 1.92
C MET A 76 13.12 -7.63 1.24
N PHE A 77 14.01 -6.96 1.96
CA PHE A 77 14.82 -5.86 1.42
C PHE A 77 15.64 -6.28 0.19
N VAL A 78 16.34 -7.41 0.27
CA VAL A 78 17.13 -7.95 -0.84
C VAL A 78 16.24 -8.29 -2.03
N ARG A 79 15.10 -8.97 -1.81
CA ARG A 79 14.15 -9.28 -2.89
C ARG A 79 13.57 -8.02 -3.53
N ALA A 80 13.19 -7.03 -2.74
CA ALA A 80 12.60 -5.79 -3.21
C ALA A 80 13.56 -5.04 -4.13
N LEU A 81 14.84 -4.91 -3.74
CA LEU A 81 15.83 -4.19 -4.53
C LEU A 81 16.46 -5.01 -5.68
N SER A 82 16.10 -6.28 -5.83
CA SER A 82 16.57 -7.14 -6.93
C SER A 82 15.75 -6.97 -8.22
N VAL A 83 14.69 -6.17 -8.19
CA VAL A 83 13.84 -5.86 -9.36
C VAL A 83 14.51 -4.83 -10.27
N ASP A 84 14.13 -4.81 -11.55
CA ASP A 84 14.35 -3.62 -12.38
C ASP A 84 13.49 -2.46 -11.85
N LEU A 85 14.09 -1.55 -11.09
CA LEU A 85 13.41 -0.40 -10.50
C LEU A 85 12.84 0.56 -11.56
N ARG A 86 13.43 0.64 -12.76
CA ARG A 86 12.88 1.51 -13.82
C ARG A 86 11.61 0.91 -14.40
N GLY A 87 11.65 -0.40 -14.71
CA GLY A 87 10.46 -1.16 -15.13
C GLY A 87 9.36 -1.11 -14.07
N LEU A 88 9.70 -1.35 -12.79
CA LEU A 88 8.74 -1.24 -11.69
C LEU A 88 8.12 0.16 -11.62
N SER A 89 8.92 1.22 -11.71
CA SER A 89 8.41 2.59 -11.65
C SER A 89 7.48 2.91 -12.82
N SER A 90 7.84 2.48 -14.03
CA SER A 90 7.02 2.62 -15.23
C SER A 90 5.67 1.89 -15.09
N ASP A 91 5.68 0.61 -14.70
CA ASP A 91 4.47 -0.17 -14.47
C ASP A 91 3.58 0.45 -13.39
N THR A 92 4.18 0.87 -12.27
CA THR A 92 3.44 1.47 -11.15
C THR A 92 2.71 2.74 -11.58
N ARG A 93 3.40 3.62 -12.30
CA ARG A 93 2.82 4.85 -12.84
C ARG A 93 1.73 4.57 -13.86
N ASN A 94 1.90 3.55 -14.71
CA ASN A 94 0.87 3.16 -15.67
C ASN A 94 -0.42 2.69 -14.98
N VAL A 95 -0.31 1.87 -13.93
CA VAL A 95 -1.47 1.42 -13.14
C VAL A 95 -2.15 2.61 -12.45
N ALA A 96 -1.38 3.52 -11.86
CA ALA A 96 -1.90 4.73 -11.23
C ALA A 96 -2.64 5.64 -12.21
N GLU A 97 -2.10 5.82 -13.41
CA GLU A 97 -2.76 6.61 -14.46
C GLU A 97 -4.10 5.97 -14.87
N ARG A 98 -4.12 4.65 -15.07
CA ARG A 98 -5.35 3.93 -15.43
C ARG A 98 -6.43 4.11 -14.38
N LEU A 99 -6.11 3.95 -13.09
CA LEU A 99 -7.04 4.21 -12.00
C LEU A 99 -7.52 5.67 -12.00
N THR A 100 -6.62 6.63 -12.18
CA THR A 100 -6.94 8.07 -12.20
C THR A 100 -7.87 8.45 -13.35
N THR A 101 -7.72 7.82 -14.52
CA THR A 101 -8.53 8.14 -15.71
C THR A 101 -9.88 7.44 -15.76
N SER A 102 -10.12 6.48 -14.87
CA SER A 102 -11.34 5.68 -14.86
C SER A 102 -12.44 6.27 -13.99
N SER A 103 -13.69 5.92 -14.30
CA SER A 103 -14.85 6.37 -13.53
C SER A 103 -15.30 5.34 -12.49
N GLU A 104 -15.12 4.06 -12.79
CA GLU A 104 -15.56 2.96 -11.94
C GLU A 104 -14.58 1.79 -11.92
N ALA A 105 -14.60 1.05 -10.81
CA ALA A 105 -13.92 -0.21 -10.66
C ALA A 105 -14.91 -1.31 -10.23
N LEU A 106 -14.81 -2.46 -10.87
CA LEU A 106 -15.48 -3.69 -10.46
C LEU A 106 -14.43 -4.69 -9.99
N ILE A 107 -14.57 -5.19 -8.76
CA ILE A 107 -13.68 -6.20 -8.20
C ILE A 107 -14.46 -7.48 -8.02
N ALA A 108 -13.98 -8.57 -8.62
CA ALA A 108 -14.56 -9.90 -8.50
C ALA A 108 -13.61 -10.83 -7.72
N SER A 109 -14.17 -11.65 -6.83
CA SER A 109 -13.40 -12.56 -5.99
C SER A 109 -14.18 -13.85 -5.72
N GLY A 110 -13.58 -15.00 -6.02
CA GLY A 110 -14.28 -16.29 -5.90
C GLY A 110 -15.47 -16.42 -6.86
N HIS A 111 -16.41 -17.32 -6.52
CA HIS A 111 -17.63 -17.53 -7.30
C HIS A 111 -18.75 -16.62 -6.80
N ASN A 112 -19.30 -15.79 -7.69
CA ASN A 112 -20.46 -14.92 -7.46
C ASN A 112 -20.29 -13.83 -6.38
N SER A 113 -19.06 -13.45 -6.02
CA SER A 113 -18.83 -12.30 -5.15
C SER A 113 -18.10 -11.20 -5.90
N GLU A 114 -18.78 -10.08 -6.07
CA GLU A 114 -18.30 -8.88 -6.74
C GLU A 114 -18.70 -7.62 -5.95
N ALA A 115 -17.86 -6.59 -6.03
CA ALA A 115 -18.16 -5.27 -5.48
C ALA A 115 -17.80 -4.16 -6.47
N PHE A 116 -18.65 -3.15 -6.50
CA PHE A 116 -18.54 -1.95 -7.32
C PHE A 116 -17.99 -0.79 -6.50
N PHE A 117 -17.17 0.05 -7.15
CA PHE A 117 -16.59 1.26 -6.57
C PHE A 117 -16.61 2.39 -7.60
N GLU A 118 -17.22 3.52 -7.28
CA GLU A 118 -17.07 4.73 -8.10
C GLU A 118 -15.75 5.41 -7.73
N ILE A 119 -14.94 5.76 -8.73
CA ILE A 119 -13.63 6.42 -8.56
C ILE A 119 -13.50 7.68 -9.43
N ARG A 120 -14.59 8.12 -10.07
CA ARG A 120 -14.60 9.30 -10.92
C ARG A 120 -14.07 10.52 -10.17
N SER A 121 -13.25 11.31 -10.87
CA SER A 121 -12.65 12.55 -10.35
C SER A 121 -11.73 12.36 -9.13
N ARG A 122 -11.31 11.12 -8.86
CA ARG A 122 -10.30 10.80 -7.86
C ARG A 122 -8.94 10.66 -8.53
N ARG A 123 -7.88 10.89 -7.77
CA ARG A 123 -6.50 10.75 -8.23
C ARG A 123 -5.86 9.60 -7.50
N ALA A 124 -5.29 8.66 -8.24
CA ALA A 124 -4.54 7.58 -7.64
C ALA A 124 -3.24 8.13 -7.00
N VAL A 125 -2.90 7.59 -5.85
CA VAL A 125 -1.62 7.76 -5.17
C VAL A 125 -0.79 6.51 -5.42
N TYR A 126 0.52 6.68 -5.55
CA TYR A 126 1.40 5.56 -5.84
C TYR A 126 2.77 5.72 -5.20
N VAL A 127 3.42 4.58 -4.98
CA VAL A 127 4.81 4.48 -4.54
C VAL A 127 5.56 3.59 -5.52
N ASP A 128 6.43 4.20 -6.33
CA ASP A 128 7.04 3.55 -7.50
C ASP A 128 8.46 2.99 -7.24
N GLY A 129 8.93 3.07 -5.99
CA GLY A 129 10.25 2.60 -5.57
C GLY A 129 11.40 3.56 -5.86
N LEU A 130 11.16 4.78 -6.34
CA LEU A 130 12.20 5.76 -6.66
C LEU A 130 12.06 7.06 -5.85
N ALA A 131 13.17 7.50 -5.24
CA ALA A 131 13.30 8.82 -4.62
C ALA A 131 14.55 9.52 -5.19
N ARG A 132 14.49 9.90 -6.47
CA ARG A 132 15.64 10.43 -7.22
C ARG A 132 15.73 11.94 -7.23
N GLU A 133 14.61 12.63 -7.26
CA GLU A 133 14.54 14.09 -7.33
C GLU A 133 14.49 14.70 -5.92
N PRO A 134 14.97 15.94 -5.71
CA PRO A 134 14.77 16.65 -4.45
C PRO A 134 13.31 16.65 -4.02
N SER A 135 13.07 16.62 -2.71
CA SER A 135 11.72 16.55 -2.13
C SER A 135 10.88 15.34 -2.55
N THR A 136 11.53 14.20 -2.83
CA THR A 136 10.83 12.94 -3.09
C THR A 136 11.04 11.92 -1.97
N MET A 137 9.99 11.14 -1.73
CA MET A 137 10.01 10.00 -0.82
C MET A 137 9.48 8.76 -1.53
N THR A 138 10.04 7.62 -1.19
CA THR A 138 9.55 6.32 -1.62
C THR A 138 9.54 5.33 -0.46
N ILE A 139 8.81 4.23 -0.64
CA ILE A 139 8.79 3.07 0.26
C ILE A 139 9.45 1.91 -0.47
N VAL A 140 10.19 1.09 0.28
CA VAL A 140 10.79 -0.16 -0.20
C VAL A 140 10.21 -1.33 0.60
N PRO A 141 9.55 -2.31 -0.06
CA PRO A 141 9.24 -2.38 -1.49
C PRO A 141 8.33 -1.26 -2.02
N GLY A 142 8.61 -0.81 -3.25
CA GLY A 142 7.70 0.03 -4.04
C GLY A 142 6.70 -0.83 -4.82
N GLY A 143 6.01 -0.26 -5.79
CA GLY A 143 4.97 -0.95 -6.56
C GLY A 143 3.62 -0.98 -5.85
N ILE A 144 3.27 0.11 -5.19
CA ILE A 144 1.99 0.30 -4.49
C ILE A 144 1.18 1.33 -5.26
N VAL A 145 -0.10 1.06 -5.50
CA VAL A 145 -1.04 2.00 -6.11
C VAL A 145 -2.38 1.90 -5.40
N GLY A 146 -2.90 3.04 -4.97
CA GLY A 146 -4.17 3.17 -4.26
C GLY A 146 -4.99 4.35 -4.77
N ILE A 147 -6.31 4.26 -4.66
CA ILE A 147 -7.24 5.36 -4.94
C ILE A 147 -8.39 5.30 -3.94
N ALA A 148 -8.80 6.46 -3.43
CA ALA A 148 -10.00 6.55 -2.59
C ALA A 148 -11.26 6.46 -3.48
N PRO A 149 -12.17 5.51 -3.23
CA PRO A 149 -13.49 5.52 -3.85
C PRO A 149 -14.30 6.76 -3.43
N VAL A 150 -15.32 7.11 -4.22
CA VAL A 150 -16.32 8.11 -3.82
C VAL A 150 -17.05 7.58 -2.59
N GLU A 151 -17.03 8.33 -1.48
CA GLU A 151 -17.64 7.88 -0.24
C GLU A 151 -19.15 7.62 -0.43
N GLY A 152 -19.66 6.54 0.13
CA GLY A 152 -21.06 6.16 -0.01
C GLY A 152 -21.43 5.41 -1.29
N SER A 153 -20.52 5.31 -2.27
CA SER A 153 -20.83 4.74 -3.60
C SER A 153 -20.66 3.22 -3.69
N SER A 154 -19.87 2.61 -2.80
CA SER A 154 -19.47 1.21 -2.94
C SER A 154 -20.54 0.24 -2.45
N TYR A 155 -20.72 -0.87 -3.15
CA TYR A 155 -21.68 -1.92 -2.79
C TYR A 155 -21.26 -3.29 -3.34
N GLY A 156 -21.73 -4.37 -2.71
CA GLY A 156 -21.54 -5.76 -3.17
C GLY A 156 -20.90 -6.64 -2.10
N GLU A 157 -20.18 -7.68 -2.50
CA GLU A 157 -19.49 -8.57 -1.57
C GLU A 157 -18.13 -9.03 -2.12
N LEU A 158 -17.16 -9.20 -1.22
CA LEU A 158 -15.82 -9.66 -1.55
C LEU A 158 -15.37 -10.80 -0.65
N ILE A 159 -14.61 -11.74 -1.24
CA ILE A 159 -13.92 -12.82 -0.55
C ILE A 159 -12.46 -12.42 -0.35
N ILE A 160 -12.11 -12.04 0.87
CA ILE A 160 -10.74 -11.73 1.27
C ILE A 160 -10.02 -13.05 1.54
N ASN A 161 -8.91 -13.28 0.84
CA ASN A 161 -8.21 -14.57 0.81
C ASN A 161 -6.68 -14.49 0.95
N GLY A 162 -6.12 -13.30 1.22
CA GLY A 162 -4.69 -13.10 1.43
C GLY A 162 -4.35 -12.91 2.91
N SER A 163 -4.40 -11.66 3.35
CA SER A 163 -4.04 -11.22 4.70
C SER A 163 -4.85 -10.00 5.07
N ILE A 164 -4.76 -9.60 6.34
CA ILE A 164 -5.30 -8.34 6.85
C ILE A 164 -4.16 -7.62 7.56
N SER A 165 -4.01 -6.31 7.35
CA SER A 165 -3.03 -5.54 8.11
C SER A 165 -3.30 -5.71 9.63
N HIS A 166 -2.26 -5.66 10.45
CA HIS A 166 -2.31 -5.97 11.90
C HIS A 166 -2.63 -7.44 12.30
N LEU A 167 -3.31 -8.23 11.45
CA LEU A 167 -3.69 -9.62 11.75
C LEU A 167 -2.85 -10.67 11.02
N GLY A 168 -2.16 -10.28 9.95
CA GLY A 168 -1.33 -11.16 9.13
C GLY A 168 -2.15 -12.07 8.22
N LEU A 169 -1.59 -13.23 7.87
CA LEU A 169 -2.21 -14.19 6.95
C LEU A 169 -3.53 -14.73 7.48
N LEU A 170 -4.50 -14.86 6.57
CA LEU A 170 -5.74 -15.58 6.83
C LEU A 170 -5.49 -17.09 6.80
N ARG A 171 -6.12 -17.82 7.72
CA ARG A 171 -6.14 -19.30 7.70
C ARG A 171 -7.20 -19.80 6.73
N ARG A 172 -8.32 -19.08 6.64
CA ARG A 172 -9.41 -19.33 5.69
C ARG A 172 -9.92 -18.01 5.15
N PRO A 173 -10.43 -17.97 3.90
CA PRO A 173 -11.04 -16.76 3.37
C PRO A 173 -12.21 -16.29 4.23
N ILE A 174 -12.44 -14.98 4.23
CA ILE A 174 -13.58 -14.35 4.87
C ILE A 174 -14.39 -13.61 3.81
N LYS A 175 -15.70 -13.47 4.03
CA LYS A 175 -16.57 -12.67 3.18
C LYS A 175 -16.87 -11.35 3.87
N VAL A 176 -16.81 -10.25 3.13
CA VAL A 176 -17.27 -8.93 3.57
C VAL A 176 -18.39 -8.47 2.65
N THR A 177 -19.47 -7.98 3.23
CA THR A 177 -20.60 -7.36 2.50
C THR A 177 -20.51 -5.86 2.65
N ILE A 178 -20.59 -5.14 1.54
CA ILE A 178 -20.44 -3.69 1.44
C ILE A 178 -21.77 -3.09 1.01
N GLU A 179 -22.25 -2.10 1.75
CA GLU A 179 -23.42 -1.30 1.40
C GLU A 179 -23.12 0.17 1.72
N GLY A 180 -23.44 1.09 0.82
CA GLY A 180 -23.27 2.53 1.09
C GLY A 180 -21.83 2.93 1.44
N GLY A 181 -20.83 2.28 0.85
CA GLY A 181 -19.42 2.56 1.12
C GLY A 181 -18.91 2.08 2.49
N GLU A 182 -19.61 1.16 3.17
CA GLU A 182 -19.15 0.57 4.43
C GLU A 182 -19.40 -0.94 4.50
N ILE A 183 -18.61 -1.64 5.31
CA ILE A 183 -18.81 -3.06 5.60
C ILE A 183 -19.97 -3.21 6.60
N VAL A 184 -21.03 -3.91 6.17
CA VAL A 184 -22.23 -4.18 6.99
C VAL A 184 -22.29 -5.61 7.52
N ASP A 185 -21.58 -6.55 6.92
CA ASP A 185 -21.45 -7.94 7.39
C ASP A 185 -20.03 -8.47 7.16
N ILE A 186 -19.53 -9.25 8.13
CA ILE A 186 -18.27 -9.98 8.04
C ILE A 186 -18.56 -11.44 8.37
N SER A 187 -18.62 -12.29 7.36
CA SER A 187 -18.95 -13.70 7.52
C SER A 187 -17.75 -14.61 7.29
N GLY A 188 -17.66 -15.68 8.08
CA GLY A 188 -16.58 -16.65 7.99
C GLY A 188 -16.26 -17.33 9.31
N GLY A 189 -15.08 -17.95 9.36
CA GLY A 189 -14.61 -18.70 10.53
C GLY A 189 -13.88 -17.83 11.55
N HIS A 190 -12.77 -18.37 12.08
CA HIS A 190 -11.97 -17.71 13.10
C HIS A 190 -11.46 -16.33 12.69
N ASP A 191 -11.01 -16.16 11.45
CA ASP A 191 -10.41 -14.90 11.00
C ASP A 191 -11.44 -13.77 10.80
N ALA A 192 -12.70 -14.10 10.46
CA ALA A 192 -13.79 -13.13 10.40
C ALA A 192 -14.01 -12.47 11.78
N LYS A 193 -14.07 -13.31 12.83
CA LYS A 193 -14.17 -12.86 14.23
C LYS A 193 -12.92 -12.11 14.71
N ARG A 194 -11.77 -12.26 14.05
CA ARG A 194 -10.57 -11.47 14.36
C ARG A 194 -10.68 -10.07 13.76
N LEU A 195 -11.14 -9.96 12.51
CA LEU A 195 -11.42 -8.67 11.88
C LEU A 195 -12.50 -7.90 12.63
N GLU A 196 -13.65 -8.52 12.93
CA GLU A 196 -14.72 -7.88 13.71
C GLU A 196 -14.23 -7.32 15.05
N ARG A 197 -13.43 -8.11 15.79
CA ARG A 197 -12.87 -7.68 17.07
C ARG A 197 -11.87 -6.53 16.92
N LEU A 198 -11.05 -6.56 15.86
CA LEU A 198 -10.12 -5.48 15.56
C LEU A 198 -10.90 -4.19 15.28
N LEU A 199 -11.83 -4.21 14.33
CA LEU A 199 -12.63 -3.02 13.97
C LEU A 199 -13.43 -2.48 15.17
N LYS A 200 -14.01 -3.37 15.98
CA LYS A 200 -14.71 -2.97 17.21
C LYS A 200 -13.79 -2.36 18.26
N SER A 201 -12.53 -2.80 18.36
CA SER A 201 -11.58 -2.31 19.36
C SER A 201 -11.18 -0.85 19.19
N TYR A 202 -11.36 -0.29 18.00
CA TYR A 202 -11.14 1.14 17.75
C TYR A 202 -12.26 2.03 18.31
N GLU A 203 -13.42 1.46 18.66
CA GLU A 203 -14.61 2.21 19.13
C GLU A 203 -15.04 3.34 18.17
N ASP A 204 -14.75 3.17 16.89
CA ASP A 204 -14.94 4.17 15.84
C ASP A 204 -15.68 3.55 14.65
N LYS A 205 -16.87 4.10 14.35
CA LYS A 205 -17.72 3.62 13.24
C LYS A 205 -17.09 3.87 11.88
N ASN A 206 -16.21 4.86 11.74
CA ASN A 206 -15.57 5.14 10.46
C ASN A 206 -14.58 4.05 10.04
N MET A 207 -14.14 3.18 10.96
CA MET A 207 -13.29 2.02 10.66
C MET A 207 -13.96 0.98 9.76
N TYR A 208 -15.27 1.04 9.56
CA TYR A 208 -15.99 0.14 8.66
C TYR A 208 -16.11 0.70 7.24
N LYS A 209 -15.76 1.98 7.02
CA LYS A 209 -15.90 2.63 5.71
C LYS A 209 -14.79 2.21 4.77
N ILE A 210 -15.14 2.05 3.49
CA ILE A 210 -14.18 1.79 2.42
C ILE A 210 -13.39 3.06 2.15
N ALA A 211 -12.09 2.97 2.41
CA ALA A 211 -11.13 4.06 2.39
C ALA A 211 -10.28 4.05 1.11
N GLU A 212 -9.98 2.86 0.60
CA GLU A 212 -9.07 2.64 -0.52
C GLU A 212 -9.48 1.42 -1.35
N ILE A 213 -9.27 1.49 -2.66
CA ILE A 213 -8.98 0.32 -3.48
C ILE A 213 -7.63 0.47 -4.15
N GLY A 214 -6.88 -0.62 -4.28
CA GLY A 214 -5.50 -0.57 -4.78
C GLY A 214 -5.03 -1.85 -5.45
N VAL A 215 -3.87 -1.77 -6.07
CA VAL A 215 -3.20 -2.90 -6.75
C VAL A 215 -1.70 -2.88 -6.49
N GLY A 216 -1.18 -4.01 -6.03
CA GLY A 216 0.26 -4.24 -5.94
C GLY A 216 0.88 -4.58 -7.30
N VAL A 217 2.09 -4.08 -7.56
CA VAL A 217 2.75 -4.14 -8.88
C VAL A 217 4.08 -4.91 -8.84
N HIS A 218 4.70 -5.02 -7.67
CA HIS A 218 6.06 -5.50 -7.51
C HIS A 218 6.19 -7.01 -7.78
N PRO A 219 6.89 -7.44 -8.86
CA PRO A 219 6.87 -8.83 -9.33
C PRO A 219 7.53 -9.84 -8.39
N LEU A 220 8.42 -9.36 -7.51
CA LEU A 220 9.14 -10.20 -6.55
C LEU A 220 8.51 -10.24 -5.15
N MET A 221 7.51 -9.39 -4.88
CA MET A 221 6.79 -9.38 -3.60
C MET A 221 5.63 -10.37 -3.62
N ARG A 222 5.22 -10.83 -2.44
CA ARG A 222 4.18 -11.84 -2.26
C ARG A 222 3.45 -11.58 -0.96
N ILE A 223 2.18 -11.98 -0.89
CA ILE A 223 1.45 -12.01 0.38
C ILE A 223 2.13 -12.99 1.36
N ARG A 224 2.62 -12.45 2.47
CA ARG A 224 3.34 -13.11 3.58
C ARG A 224 2.77 -12.73 4.95
N GLY A 225 1.76 -11.88 5.04
CA GLY A 225 1.22 -11.37 6.31
C GLY A 225 2.03 -10.20 6.87
N ASN A 226 2.81 -9.53 6.02
CA ASN A 226 3.49 -8.29 6.33
C ASN A 226 2.86 -7.22 5.43
N ALA A 227 2.12 -6.27 6.01
CA ALA A 227 1.35 -5.30 5.24
C ALA A 227 2.16 -4.62 4.13
N THR A 228 3.40 -4.20 4.40
CA THR A 228 4.27 -3.56 3.40
C THR A 228 4.67 -4.50 2.25
N GLU A 229 4.90 -5.80 2.52
CA GLU A 229 5.15 -6.78 1.44
C GLU A 229 3.87 -7.14 0.68
N ASP A 230 2.75 -7.25 1.41
CA ASP A 230 1.48 -7.71 0.89
C ASP A 230 0.86 -6.67 -0.05
N GLU A 231 0.93 -5.39 0.31
CA GLU A 231 0.41 -4.26 -0.47
C GLU A 231 1.14 -4.05 -1.79
N SER A 232 2.44 -4.31 -1.83
CA SER A 232 3.27 -4.21 -3.04
C SER A 232 3.21 -5.47 -3.92
N SER A 233 2.65 -6.58 -3.43
CA SER A 233 2.62 -7.88 -4.10
C SER A 233 1.91 -7.82 -5.46
N ARG A 234 2.61 -8.19 -6.55
CA ARG A 234 2.07 -8.07 -7.91
C ARG A 234 0.71 -8.76 -8.08
N GLY A 235 -0.26 -8.01 -8.60
CA GLY A 235 -1.62 -8.47 -8.88
C GLY A 235 -2.49 -8.68 -7.63
N THR A 236 -1.97 -8.37 -6.45
CA THR A 236 -2.78 -8.32 -5.22
C THR A 236 -3.70 -7.10 -5.31
N ILE A 237 -4.96 -7.30 -4.96
CA ILE A 237 -5.93 -6.21 -4.84
C ILE A 237 -6.05 -5.86 -3.36
N VAL A 238 -6.03 -4.56 -3.05
CA VAL A 238 -6.14 -4.02 -1.69
C VAL A 238 -7.49 -3.37 -1.54
N ILE A 239 -8.17 -3.62 -0.42
CA ILE A 239 -9.33 -2.86 0.04
C ILE A 239 -8.95 -2.25 1.40
N GLY A 240 -8.75 -0.95 1.46
CA GLY A 240 -8.44 -0.23 2.69
C GLY A 240 -9.72 0.21 3.40
N LEU A 241 -9.69 0.19 4.74
CA LEU A 241 -10.79 0.60 5.61
C LEU A 241 -10.34 1.72 6.55
N GLY A 242 -11.25 2.65 6.87
CA GLY A 242 -10.98 3.71 7.85
C GLY A 242 -10.42 4.99 7.23
N GLU A 243 -9.29 5.48 7.74
CA GLU A 243 -8.75 6.81 7.42
C GLU A 243 -8.30 6.91 5.96
N ASN A 244 -8.59 8.02 5.26
CA ASN A 244 -8.03 8.26 3.90
C ASN A 244 -7.76 9.74 3.55
N VAL A 245 -7.88 10.66 4.51
CA VAL A 245 -7.65 12.10 4.30
C VAL A 245 -6.16 12.38 4.09
N GLY A 246 -5.31 11.80 4.94
CA GLY A 246 -3.89 12.15 5.02
C GLY A 246 -3.04 11.64 3.83
N HIS A 247 -3.49 10.59 3.15
CA HIS A 247 -2.65 9.87 2.18
C HIS A 247 -3.30 9.57 0.83
N LEU A 248 -4.64 9.56 0.72
CA LEU A 248 -5.36 9.28 -0.54
C LEU A 248 -6.21 10.46 -1.03
N GLY A 249 -6.38 11.51 -0.21
CA GLY A 249 -7.22 12.66 -0.55
C GLY A 249 -8.73 12.38 -0.49
N GLY A 250 -9.14 11.41 0.34
CA GLY A 250 -10.54 11.18 0.68
C GLY A 250 -11.01 12.07 1.84
N ASN A 251 -12.21 11.79 2.36
CA ASN A 251 -12.86 12.58 3.40
C ASN A 251 -13.12 11.79 4.71
N ILE A 252 -12.63 10.56 4.81
CA ILE A 252 -12.88 9.69 5.97
C ILE A 252 -11.80 9.93 7.01
N VAL A 253 -12.19 10.58 8.10
CA VAL A 253 -11.38 10.67 9.33
C VAL A 253 -11.74 9.47 10.19
N ALA A 254 -10.78 8.60 10.46
CA ALA A 254 -10.96 7.45 11.35
C ALA A 254 -9.72 7.26 12.23
N SER A 255 -9.86 6.38 13.22
CA SER A 255 -8.82 6.09 14.21
C SER A 255 -7.58 5.41 13.63
N ASP A 256 -7.72 4.67 12.53
CA ASP A 256 -6.64 3.94 11.88
C ASP A 256 -6.97 3.63 10.40
N HIS A 257 -6.07 2.94 9.71
CA HIS A 257 -6.26 2.41 8.37
C HIS A 257 -5.98 0.90 8.35
N VAL A 258 -6.95 0.10 7.89
CA VAL A 258 -6.83 -1.38 7.85
C VAL A 258 -6.98 -1.91 6.43
N ASP A 259 -5.95 -2.58 5.93
CA ASP A 259 -5.92 -3.16 4.60
C ASP A 259 -6.40 -4.61 4.60
N LEU A 260 -7.29 -4.94 3.67
CA LEU A 260 -7.72 -6.29 3.34
C LEU A 260 -7.11 -6.69 2.00
N PHE A 261 -6.28 -7.73 1.98
CA PHE A 261 -5.56 -8.16 0.79
C PHE A 261 -6.22 -9.36 0.11
N LEU A 262 -6.52 -9.23 -1.18
CA LEU A 262 -6.96 -10.31 -2.06
C LEU A 262 -5.77 -10.83 -2.87
N LYS A 263 -5.37 -12.07 -2.59
CA LYS A 263 -4.31 -12.78 -3.33
C LYS A 263 -4.75 -13.15 -4.75
N SER A 264 -6.01 -13.55 -4.89
CA SER A 264 -6.59 -13.99 -6.16
C SER A 264 -7.98 -13.36 -6.30
N GLY A 265 -8.04 -12.38 -7.19
CA GLY A 265 -9.25 -11.67 -7.59
C GLY A 265 -9.01 -11.02 -8.95
N SER A 266 -10.06 -10.41 -9.49
CA SER A 266 -10.01 -9.68 -10.75
C SER A 266 -10.49 -8.25 -10.52
N MET A 267 -9.86 -7.28 -11.17
CA MET A 267 -10.25 -5.87 -11.13
C MET A 267 -10.44 -5.39 -12.56
N PHE A 268 -11.57 -4.76 -12.81
CA PHE A 268 -11.92 -4.12 -14.08
C PHE A 268 -12.12 -2.64 -13.85
N LEU A 269 -11.59 -1.82 -14.76
CA LEU A 269 -11.76 -0.37 -14.75
C LEU A 269 -12.57 0.03 -15.99
N ASP A 270 -13.74 0.63 -15.80
CA ASP A 270 -14.72 0.92 -16.88
C ASP A 270 -14.93 -0.29 -17.83
N GLY A 271 -15.08 -1.48 -17.24
CA GLY A 271 -15.25 -2.76 -17.95
C GLY A 271 -13.97 -3.35 -18.56
N ARG A 272 -12.81 -2.67 -18.49
CA ARG A 272 -11.53 -3.17 -19.03
C ARG A 272 -10.71 -3.86 -17.94
N PRO A 273 -10.14 -5.04 -18.21
CA PRO A 273 -9.40 -5.77 -17.18
C PRO A 273 -8.07 -5.08 -16.82
N LEU A 274 -7.81 -4.94 -15.52
CA LEU A 274 -6.54 -4.53 -14.94
C LEU A 274 -5.85 -5.71 -14.27
N VAL A 275 -6.59 -6.49 -13.49
CA VAL A 275 -6.12 -7.75 -12.87
C VAL A 275 -7.09 -8.86 -13.24
N ILE A 276 -6.59 -10.04 -13.60
CA ILE A 276 -7.40 -11.24 -13.82
C ILE A 276 -6.85 -12.38 -12.96
N ASN A 277 -7.63 -12.84 -11.98
CA ASN A 277 -7.25 -13.94 -11.08
C ASN A 277 -5.86 -13.77 -10.43
N GLY A 278 -5.51 -12.54 -10.05
CA GLY A 278 -4.20 -12.19 -9.48
C GLY A 278 -3.10 -11.92 -10.52
N GLU A 279 -3.40 -11.96 -11.81
CA GLU A 279 -2.47 -11.58 -12.88
C GLU A 279 -2.66 -10.12 -13.29
N LEU A 280 -1.66 -9.28 -13.02
CA LEU A 280 -1.67 -7.86 -13.41
C LEU A 280 -1.35 -7.69 -14.90
N LEU A 281 -2.26 -7.04 -15.62
CA LEU A 281 -2.15 -6.76 -17.06
C LEU A 281 -1.50 -5.40 -17.32
N VAL A 282 -0.18 -5.36 -17.40
CA VAL A 282 0.64 -4.19 -17.77
C VAL A 282 1.66 -4.57 -18.85
N GLY A 283 2.15 -3.59 -19.61
CA GLY A 283 3.09 -3.83 -20.73
C GLY A 283 2.49 -4.72 -21.83
N ASP A 284 3.28 -5.67 -22.35
CA ASP A 284 2.88 -6.59 -23.42
C ASP A 284 1.62 -7.42 -23.10
N LEU A 285 1.33 -7.67 -21.82
CA LEU A 285 0.14 -8.40 -21.38
C LEU A 285 -1.14 -7.58 -21.57
N TYR A 286 -1.05 -6.24 -21.54
CA TYR A 286 -2.17 -5.36 -21.82
C TYR A 286 -2.57 -5.40 -23.29
N GLU A 287 -1.61 -5.42 -24.23
CA GLU A 287 -1.92 -5.50 -25.67
C GLU A 287 -2.59 -6.82 -26.05
N LYS A 288 -2.13 -7.94 -25.48
CA LYS A 288 -2.77 -9.26 -25.68
C LYS A 288 -4.18 -9.32 -25.09
N GLY A 289 -4.44 -8.58 -24.01
CA GLY A 289 -5.77 -8.47 -23.39
C GLY A 289 -6.78 -7.68 -24.21
N ARG A 290 -6.36 -6.80 -25.13
CA ARG A 290 -7.27 -6.09 -26.07
C ARG A 290 -7.76 -6.97 -27.21
N GLY A 291 -7.11 -8.11 -27.46
CA GLY A 291 -7.37 -9.00 -28.59
C GLY A 291 -8.32 -10.16 -28.28
N ARG A 292 -9.06 -10.12 -27.18
CA ARG A 292 -10.05 -11.14 -26.80
C ARG A 292 -11.41 -10.51 -26.56
#